data_AF-A0A4V2F655-F1
#
_entry.id   AF-A0A4V2F655-F1
#
_cell.length_a   1.000
_cell.length_b   1.000
_cell.length_c   1.000
_cell.angle_alpha   90.00
_cell.angle_beta   90.00
_cell.angle_gamma   90.00
#
_symmetry.space_group_name_H-M   'P 1'
#
loop_
_entity.id
_entity.type
_entity.pdbx_description
1 polymer ?
#
loop_
_entity_poly.entity_id
_entity_poly.type
_entity_poly.pdbx_seq_one_letter_code
_entity_poly.pdbx_strand_id
1 'polypeptide(L)'
;MKEDLKKKAEELEQTLEMQLSLAKKESEDWVKVGAAVLVGGAVAFLAVRLLAGKKKRKTEKVLKVLEKEGLLDDEITKKLTKKSDPGFLGRLSAVLLPIAINYGKEQLMNRFNQEQNPSAQHEE
;
A
#
# COMPACT_ATOMS: atom_id res chain seq x y z
N MET A 1 -5.06 -29.32 -44.26
CA MET A 1 -6.04 -28.94 -43.21
C MET A 1 -5.64 -29.40 -41.81
N LYS A 2 -5.49 -30.71 -41.51
CA LYS A 2 -5.08 -31.17 -40.17
C LYS A 2 -3.63 -30.81 -39.80
N GLU A 3 -2.72 -30.83 -40.77
CA GLU A 3 -1.32 -30.44 -40.56
C GLU A 3 -1.14 -28.93 -40.37
N ASP A 4 -1.89 -28.11 -41.10
CA ASP A 4 -1.88 -26.64 -40.96
C ASP A 4 -2.41 -26.20 -39.59
N LEU A 5 -3.41 -26.91 -39.07
CA LEU A 5 -3.95 -26.68 -37.72
C LEU A 5 -2.95 -27.06 -36.63
N LYS A 6 -2.20 -28.16 -36.82
CA LYS A 6 -1.13 -28.56 -35.91
C LYS A 6 0.03 -27.56 -35.89
N LYS A 7 0.48 -27.12 -37.07
CA LYS A 7 1.50 -26.07 -37.18
C LYS A 7 1.08 -24.78 -36.49
N LYS A 8 -0.16 -24.34 -36.71
CA LYS A 8 -0.70 -23.16 -36.02
C LYS A 8 -0.77 -23.35 -34.51
N ALA A 9 -1.11 -24.54 -34.02
CA ALA A 9 -1.12 -24.83 -32.60
C ALA A 9 0.30 -24.83 -32.00
N GLU A 10 1.29 -25.42 -32.66
CA GLU A 10 2.70 -25.39 -32.25
C GLU A 10 3.27 -23.96 -32.26
N GLU A 11 2.97 -23.17 -33.30
CA GLU A 11 3.37 -21.75 -33.37
C GLU A 11 2.71 -20.92 -32.25
N LEU A 12 1.45 -21.23 -31.91
CA LEU A 12 0.76 -20.59 -30.80
C LEU A 12 1.37 -20.98 -29.46
N GLU A 13 1.65 -22.27 -29.22
CA GLU A 13 2.28 -22.74 -27.99
C GLU A 13 3.67 -22.12 -27.83
N GLN A 14 4.47 -22.09 -28.89
CA GLN A 14 5.79 -21.46 -28.89
C GLN A 14 5.71 -19.96 -28.60
N THR A 15 4.72 -19.27 -29.17
CA THR A 15 4.48 -17.84 -28.94
C THR A 15 3.99 -17.58 -27.50
N LEU A 16 3.16 -18.46 -26.96
CA LEU A 16 2.65 -18.37 -25.59
C LEU A 16 3.76 -18.63 -24.57
N GLU A 17 4.63 -19.61 -24.83
CA GLU A 17 5.77 -19.95 -24.00
C GLU A 17 6.81 -18.82 -24.00
N MET A 18 7.03 -18.18 -25.15
CA MET A 18 7.88 -17.00 -25.28
C MET A 18 7.31 -15.79 -24.50
N GLN A 19 6.00 -15.52 -24.62
CA GLN A 19 5.33 -14.47 -23.83
C GLN A 19 5.34 -14.77 -22.33
N LEU A 20 5.14 -16.03 -21.94
CA LEU A 20 5.18 -16.46 -20.56
C LEU A 20 6.60 -16.32 -19.98
N SER A 21 7.63 -16.66 -20.75
CA SER A 21 9.03 -16.56 -20.32
C SER A 21 9.46 -15.11 -20.07
N LEU A 22 9.03 -14.18 -20.94
CA LEU A 22 9.26 -12.74 -20.77
C LEU A 22 8.51 -12.21 -19.54
N ALA A 23 7.23 -12.55 -19.40
CA ALA A 23 6.44 -12.17 -18.23
C ALA A 23 7.01 -12.74 -16.92
N LYS A 24 7.55 -13.96 -16.94
CA LYS A 24 8.20 -14.58 -15.77
C LYS A 24 9.49 -13.87 -15.37
N LYS A 25 10.22 -13.34 -16.37
CA LYS A 25 11.47 -12.60 -16.16
C LYS A 25 11.20 -11.18 -15.67
N GLU A 26 10.18 -10.50 -16.21
CA GLU A 26 9.76 -9.17 -15.74
C GLU A 26 9.03 -9.22 -14.39
N SER A 27 8.30 -10.31 -14.12
CA SER A 27 7.59 -10.46 -12.85
C SER A 27 8.52 -10.68 -11.66
N GLU A 28 9.78 -11.10 -11.86
CA GLU A 28 10.70 -11.33 -10.74
C GLU A 28 10.92 -10.06 -9.91
N ASP A 29 11.09 -8.91 -10.57
CA ASP A 29 11.33 -7.64 -9.89
C ASP A 29 10.02 -7.04 -9.34
N TRP A 30 8.91 -7.21 -10.05
CA TRP A 30 7.58 -6.85 -9.54
C TRP A 30 7.16 -7.69 -8.33
N VAL A 31 7.53 -8.97 -8.28
CA VAL A 31 7.28 -9.85 -7.13
C VAL A 31 8.11 -9.40 -5.93
N LYS A 32 9.37 -9.00 -6.13
CA LYS A 32 10.22 -8.44 -5.05
C LYS A 32 9.61 -7.14 -4.49
N VAL A 33 9.20 -6.23 -5.36
CA VAL A 33 8.57 -4.96 -4.94
C VAL A 33 7.22 -5.21 -4.27
N GLY A 34 6.38 -6.08 -4.85
CA GLY A 34 5.08 -6.46 -4.29
C GLY A 34 5.22 -7.13 -2.92
N ALA A 35 6.20 -8.02 -2.75
CA ALA A 35 6.54 -8.63 -1.48
C ALA A 35 7.01 -7.60 -0.45
N ALA A 36 7.89 -6.67 -0.84
CA ALA A 36 8.38 -5.61 0.04
C ALA A 36 7.25 -4.68 0.53
N VAL A 37 6.33 -4.29 -0.36
CA VAL A 37 5.16 -3.47 -0.01
C VAL A 37 4.23 -4.23 0.92
N LEU A 38 3.95 -5.51 0.67
CA LEU A 38 3.10 -6.33 1.53
C LEU A 38 3.70 -6.49 2.93
N VAL A 39 4.99 -6.82 3.03
CA VAL A 39 5.69 -6.93 4.32
C VAL A 39 5.70 -5.60 5.05
N GLY A 40 6.03 -4.50 4.36
CA GLY A 40 6.01 -3.16 4.94
C GLY A 40 4.62 -2.74 5.42
N GLY A 41 3.58 -3.02 4.63
CA GLY A 41 2.18 -2.77 4.98
C GLY A 41 1.72 -3.58 6.19
N ALA A 42 2.09 -4.86 6.26
CA ALA A 42 1.78 -5.71 7.41
C ALA A 42 2.44 -5.21 8.71
N VAL A 43 3.71 -4.83 8.64
CA VAL A 43 4.45 -4.27 9.80
C VAL A 43 3.82 -2.95 10.25
N ALA A 44 3.54 -2.03 9.32
CA ALA A 44 2.90 -0.77 9.64
C ALA A 44 1.50 -0.96 10.25
N PHE A 45 0.70 -1.87 9.69
CA PHE A 45 -0.63 -2.21 10.21
C PHE A 45 -0.56 -2.74 11.64
N LEU A 46 0.34 -3.69 11.92
CA LEU A 46 0.53 -4.23 13.27
C LEU A 46 0.98 -3.17 14.26
N ALA A 47 1.90 -2.28 13.87
CA ALA A 47 2.34 -1.17 14.71
C ALA A 47 1.18 -0.23 15.08
N VAL A 48 0.37 0.18 14.10
CA VAL A 48 -0.81 1.04 14.32
C VAL A 48 -1.84 0.32 15.20
N ARG A 49 -2.11 -0.96 14.94
CA ARG A 49 -3.05 -1.81 15.71
C ARG A 49 -2.67 -1.86 17.19
N LEU A 50 -1.39 -2.08 17.49
CA LEU A 50 -0.88 -2.16 18.86
C LEU A 50 -0.94 -0.81 19.59
N LEU A 51 -0.61 0.29 18.90
CA LEU A 51 -0.63 1.63 19.49
C LEU A 51 -2.07 2.12 19.73
N ALA A 52 -3.01 1.82 18.84
CA ALA A 52 -4.42 2.20 19.00
C ALA A 52 -5.07 1.53 20.22
N GLY A 53 -4.72 0.27 20.52
CA GLY A 53 -5.23 -0.46 21.68
C GLY A 53 -4.82 0.16 23.03
N LYS A 54 -3.61 0.75 23.11
CA LYS A 54 -3.13 1.42 24.33
C LYS A 54 -3.91 2.70 24.65
N LYS A 55 -4.36 3.46 23.64
CA LYS A 55 -5.17 4.67 23.85
C LYS A 55 -6.54 4.34 24.46
N LYS A 56 -7.25 3.34 23.92
CA LYS A 56 -8.55 2.92 24.46
C LYS A 56 -8.49 2.51 25.94
N ARG A 57 -7.47 1.73 26.33
CA ARG A 57 -7.30 1.29 27.73
C ARG A 57 -7.03 2.44 28.71
N LYS A 58 -6.36 3.51 28.27
CA LYS A 58 -6.13 4.69 29.12
C LYS A 58 -7.43 5.47 29.33
N THR A 59 -8.20 5.71 28.26
CA THR A 59 -9.49 6.39 28.35
C THR A 59 -10.48 5.63 29.24
N GLU A 60 -10.54 4.31 29.12
CA GLU A 60 -11.42 3.46 29.93
C GLU A 60 -11.04 3.46 31.42
N LYS A 61 -9.73 3.51 31.75
CA LYS A 61 -9.26 3.66 33.12
C LYS A 61 -9.64 5.01 33.73
N VAL A 62 -9.56 6.09 32.95
CA VAL A 62 -9.93 7.44 33.41
C VAL A 62 -11.44 7.53 33.66
N LEU A 63 -12.25 6.96 32.76
CA LEU A 63 -13.72 6.87 32.95
C LEU A 63 -14.07 6.11 34.24
N LYS A 64 -13.42 4.96 34.48
CA LYS A 64 -13.65 4.17 35.71
C LYS A 64 -13.25 4.89 37.00
N VAL A 65 -12.21 5.72 36.97
CA VAL A 65 -11.80 6.51 38.14
C VAL A 65 -12.80 7.64 38.40
N LEU A 66 -13.23 8.35 37.36
CA LEU A 66 -14.26 9.41 37.49
C LEU A 66 -15.60 8.87 37.99
N GLU A 67 -15.99 7.66 37.56
CA GLU A 67 -17.21 6.98 38.02
C GLU A 67 -17.12 6.63 39.52
N LYS A 68 -15.95 6.14 39.95
CA LYS A 68 -15.70 5.76 41.34
C LYS A 68 -15.69 6.97 42.28
N GLU A 69 -15.34 8.15 41.78
CA GLU A 69 -15.36 9.41 42.52
C GLU A 69 -16.70 10.18 42.39
N GLY A 70 -17.70 9.63 41.68
CA GLY A 70 -19.01 10.26 41.53
C GLY A 70 -19.01 11.52 40.65
N LEU A 71 -17.93 11.76 39.90
CA LEU A 71 -17.75 12.90 39.00
C LEU A 71 -18.20 12.62 37.55
N LEU A 72 -18.69 11.41 37.29
CA LEU A 72 -19.08 10.99 35.95
C LEU A 72 -20.55 11.33 35.67
N ASP A 73 -20.77 12.39 34.90
CA ASP A 73 -22.08 12.76 34.36
C ASP A 73 -22.16 12.45 32.84
N ASP A 74 -23.38 12.30 32.30
CA ASP A 74 -23.64 11.96 30.90
C ASP A 74 -23.03 13.00 29.94
N GLU A 75 -23.01 14.28 30.33
CA GLU A 75 -22.40 15.35 29.54
C GLU A 75 -20.87 15.22 29.49
N ILE A 76 -20.24 14.87 30.62
CA ILE A 76 -18.78 14.70 30.75
C ILE A 76 -18.34 13.46 29.96
N THR A 77 -19.10 12.38 30.04
CA THR A 77 -18.88 11.16 29.25
C THR A 77 -18.95 11.47 27.76
N LYS A 78 -19.93 12.26 27.32
CA LYS A 78 -20.08 12.65 25.92
C LYS A 78 -18.91 13.51 25.42
N LYS A 79 -18.35 14.40 26.25
CA LYS A 79 -17.17 15.22 25.92
C LYS A 79 -15.87 14.41 25.88
N LEU A 80 -15.66 13.50 26.82
CA LEU A 80 -14.47 12.64 26.90
C LEU A 80 -14.44 11.54 25.83
N THR A 81 -15.61 11.11 25.36
CA THR A 81 -15.75 10.04 24.35
C THR A 81 -15.98 10.60 22.94
N LYS A 82 -16.09 11.93 22.78
CA LYS A 82 -16.25 12.57 21.48
C LYS A 82 -15.08 12.19 20.58
N LYS A 83 -15.37 11.75 19.36
CA LYS A 83 -14.34 11.50 18.35
C LYS A 83 -13.52 12.79 18.18
N SER A 84 -12.25 12.74 18.58
CA SER A 84 -11.30 13.82 18.38
C SER A 84 -11.18 14.10 16.89
N ASP A 85 -11.12 15.39 16.54
CA ASP A 85 -10.79 15.85 15.19
C ASP A 85 -9.49 15.20 14.69
N PRO A 86 -9.30 15.07 13.36
CA PRO A 86 -8.07 14.56 12.79
C PRO A 86 -6.90 15.38 13.32
N GLY A 87 -6.03 14.72 14.09
CA GLY A 87 -4.82 15.35 14.62
C GLY A 87 -3.87 15.81 13.51
N PHE A 88 -2.80 16.51 13.89
CA PHE A 88 -1.78 17.02 12.95
C PHE A 88 -1.35 15.99 11.89
N LEU A 89 -1.11 14.75 12.32
CA LEU A 89 -0.69 13.67 11.43
C LEU A 89 -1.78 13.22 10.44
N GLY A 90 -3.06 13.26 10.85
CA GLY A 90 -4.19 12.97 9.96
C GLY A 90 -4.41 14.07 8.92
N ARG A 91 -4.14 15.33 9.29
CA ARG A 91 -4.17 16.47 8.36
C ARG A 91 -3.00 16.43 7.38
N LEU A 92 -1.79 16.14 7.87
CA LEU A 92 -0.61 15.96 7.04
C LEU A 92 -0.74 14.76 6.10
N SER A 93 -1.27 13.63 6.59
CA SER A 93 -1.48 12.46 5.73
C SER A 93 -2.49 12.76 4.63
N ALA A 94 -3.54 13.54 4.89
CA ALA A 94 -4.52 13.90 3.87
C ALA A 94 -3.89 14.69 2.70
N VAL A 95 -2.82 15.45 2.96
CA VAL A 95 -2.10 16.22 1.93
C VAL A 95 -0.95 15.41 1.32
N LEU A 96 -0.17 14.71 2.14
CA LEU A 96 1.02 13.99 1.70
C LEU A 96 0.71 12.67 0.98
N LEU A 97 -0.36 11.95 1.35
CA LEU A 97 -0.70 10.69 0.68
C LEU A 97 -0.93 10.89 -0.83
N PRO A 98 -1.79 11.82 -1.27
CA PRO A 98 -1.99 12.07 -2.70
C PRO A 98 -0.69 12.45 -3.42
N ILE A 99 0.14 13.30 -2.81
CA ILE A 99 1.41 13.75 -3.40
C ILE A 99 2.39 12.59 -3.52
N ALA A 100 2.55 11.79 -2.46
CA ALA A 100 3.44 10.63 -2.47
C ALA A 100 2.97 9.55 -3.46
N ILE A 101 1.66 9.33 -3.59
CA ILE A 101 1.09 8.43 -4.59
C ILE A 101 1.38 8.96 -6.00
N ASN A 102 1.17 10.26 -6.24
CA ASN A 102 1.41 10.83 -7.55
C ASN A 102 2.91 10.84 -7.93
N TYR A 103 3.79 11.20 -6.98
CA TYR A 103 5.24 11.15 -7.16
C TYR A 103 5.73 9.72 -7.38
N GLY A 104 5.24 8.76 -6.60
CA GLY A 104 5.56 7.34 -6.79
C GLY A 104 5.11 6.84 -8.17
N LYS A 105 3.92 7.25 -8.62
CA LYS A 105 3.43 6.95 -9.98
C LYS A 105 4.32 7.57 -11.05
N GLU A 106 4.70 8.84 -10.94
CA GLU A 106 5.59 9.51 -11.90
C GLU A 106 6.99 8.88 -11.93
N GLN A 107 7.56 8.58 -10.76
CA GLN A 107 8.86 7.93 -10.67
C GLN A 107 8.84 6.53 -11.27
N LEU A 108 7.76 5.76 -11.04
CA LEU A 108 7.58 4.46 -11.69
C LEU A 108 7.43 4.61 -13.20
N MET A 109 6.57 5.51 -13.68
CA MET A 109 6.38 5.73 -15.12
C MET A 109 7.66 6.21 -15.81
N ASN A 110 8.47 7.05 -15.15
CA ASN A 110 9.76 7.49 -15.67
C ASN A 110 10.77 6.33 -15.74
N ARG A 111 10.80 5.43 -14.75
CA ARG A 111 11.63 4.21 -14.80
C ARG A 111 11.16 3.27 -15.91
N PHE A 112 9.85 3.08 -16.08
CA PHE A 112 9.28 2.28 -17.18
C PHE A 112 9.60 2.86 -18.56
N ASN A 113 9.53 4.17 -18.73
CA ASN A 113 9.87 4.82 -19.99
C ASN A 113 11.38 4.86 -20.26
N GLN A 114 12.21 4.97 -19.21
CA GLN A 114 13.67 4.97 -19.32
C GLN A 114 14.22 3.57 -19.65
N GLU A 115 13.58 2.50 -19.17
CA GLU A 115 13.90 1.12 -19.58
C GLU A 115 13.47 0.80 -21.02
N GLN A 116 12.47 1.50 -21.58
CA GLN A 116 12.02 1.30 -22.97
C GLN A 116 12.87 2.03 -24.04
N ASN A 117 13.79 2.93 -23.66
CA ASN A 117 14.57 3.71 -24.65
C ASN A 117 16.03 3.95 -24.21
N PRO A 118 16.92 2.95 -24.34
CA PRO A 118 18.31 3.06 -23.89
C PRO A 118 19.27 3.73 -24.90
N SER A 119 18.80 4.33 -26.00
CA SER A 119 19.66 4.78 -27.11
C SER A 119 19.67 6.29 -27.38
N ALA A 120 19.58 7.15 -26.35
CA ALA A 120 19.67 8.61 -26.55
C ALA A 120 20.54 9.35 -25.52
N GLN A 121 21.52 8.70 -24.89
CA GLN A 121 22.45 9.37 -23.96
C GLN A 121 23.92 8.95 -24.12
N HIS A 122 24.33 8.59 -25.34
CA HIS A 122 25.75 8.51 -25.71
C HIS A 122 25.98 9.11 -27.10
N GLU A 123 25.73 10.40 -27.26
CA GLU A 123 26.52 11.25 -28.18
C GLU A 123 26.70 12.62 -27.50
N GLU A 124 27.90 13.16 -27.66
CA GLU A 124 28.54 14.25 -26.92
C GLU A 124 27.80 15.60 -26.89
#